data_AF-A0A4V0K4Z1-F1
#
_entry.id   AF-A0A4V0K4Z1-F1
#
_cell.length_a   1.000
_cell.length_b   1.000
_cell.length_c   1.000
_cell.angle_alpha   90.00
_cell.angle_beta   90.00
_cell.angle_gamma   90.00
#
_symmetry.space_group_name_H-M   'P 1'
#
loop_
_entity.id
_entity.type
_entity.pdbx_description
1 polymer ?
#
loop_
_entity_poly.entity_id
_entity_poly.type
_entity_poly.pdbx_seq_one_letter_code
_entity_poly.pdbx_strand_id
1 'polypeptide(L)'
;MKIYFPLISLLFFILTSNVNCLFKNVVSRFYCNEDNCYSVLGVSEKASIEDIRSSYFRQLKNLSDNYNIKKKKKIVQAYNVLINKRSRKYYDYYLKNPDSIINIVNLNLLFLFKLFKVILAIVIIALFGILIQYVNNKYEERTILHKFSKHKDFRKKVQERIMQKYPQYRKYESKEKQKIEQDIEIEIAQELYNQHNQSQGKSSTFSFFKVIIVVKEIICFIIWIIKWIVKYYILNSEYDESDKIYITRRCLNMSSDKWNALDEDNKKMLLKKELWVKEKKQEFLDEIREKERLEKISSGKYKKEKRMKKKGFSFNYND
;
A
#
# COMPACT_ATOMS: atom_id res chain seq x y z
N MET A 1 31.44 7.23 -32.77
CA MET A 1 30.12 7.76 -32.34
C MET A 1 29.07 7.90 -33.47
N LYS A 2 29.26 7.35 -34.69
CA LYS A 2 28.28 7.52 -35.80
C LYS A 2 27.27 6.38 -36.00
N ILE A 3 27.50 5.19 -35.43
CA ILE A 3 26.62 4.01 -35.60
C ILE A 3 25.58 3.88 -34.45
N TYR A 4 25.86 4.45 -33.28
CA TYR A 4 24.95 4.39 -32.14
C TYR A 4 23.75 5.34 -32.27
N PHE A 5 23.90 6.46 -32.98
CA PHE A 5 22.82 7.43 -33.18
C PHE A 5 21.61 6.89 -33.97
N PRO A 6 21.77 6.19 -35.12
CA PRO A 6 20.63 5.60 -35.82
C PRO A 6 19.99 4.43 -35.06
N LEU A 7 20.79 3.64 -34.32
CA LEU A 7 20.27 2.55 -33.48
C LEU A 7 19.45 3.06 -32.29
N ILE A 8 19.89 4.16 -31.66
CA ILE A 8 19.15 4.85 -30.58
C ILE A 8 17.89 5.51 -31.13
N SER A 9 17.94 6.11 -32.33
CA SER A 9 16.77 6.69 -33.00
C SER A 9 15.74 5.62 -33.37
N LEU A 10 16.19 4.46 -33.85
CA LEU A 10 15.33 3.33 -34.21
C LEU A 10 14.74 2.62 -32.98
N LEU A 11 15.52 2.46 -31.90
CA LEU A 11 15.02 2.03 -30.59
C LEU A 11 14.02 3.02 -30.01
N PHE A 12 14.28 4.32 -30.13
CA PHE A 12 13.34 5.37 -29.71
C PHE A 12 12.06 5.34 -30.53
N PHE A 13 12.13 5.09 -31.85
CA PHE A 13 10.95 4.96 -32.72
C PHE A 13 10.13 3.68 -32.43
N ILE A 14 10.80 2.56 -32.15
CA ILE A 14 10.17 1.30 -31.73
C ILE A 14 9.56 1.43 -30.33
N LEU A 15 10.22 2.16 -29.42
CA LEU A 15 9.70 2.46 -28.09
C LEU A 15 8.50 3.41 -28.18
N THR A 16 8.51 4.46 -29.00
CA THR A 16 7.39 5.41 -29.15
C THR A 16 6.19 4.82 -29.88
N SER A 17 6.39 3.93 -30.86
CA SER A 17 5.28 3.26 -31.56
C SER A 17 4.59 2.21 -30.68
N ASN A 18 5.36 1.43 -29.91
CA ASN A 18 4.82 0.45 -28.96
C ASN A 18 4.13 1.13 -27.77
N VAL A 19 4.66 2.27 -27.33
CA VAL A 19 4.02 3.19 -26.36
C VAL A 19 2.64 3.58 -26.90
N ASN A 20 2.52 4.16 -28.10
CA ASN A 20 1.22 4.59 -28.64
C ASN A 20 0.19 3.46 -28.78
N CYS A 21 0.62 2.26 -29.20
CA CYS A 21 -0.27 1.09 -29.29
C CYS A 21 -0.73 0.60 -27.90
N LEU A 22 0.19 0.51 -26.94
CA LEU A 22 -0.10 0.12 -25.56
C LEU A 22 -1.04 1.14 -24.89
N PHE A 23 -0.87 2.43 -25.16
CA PHE A 23 -1.74 3.48 -24.62
C PHE A 23 -3.14 3.48 -25.27
N LYS A 24 -3.28 3.20 -26.57
CA LYS A 24 -4.58 3.05 -27.23
C LYS A 24 -5.43 1.92 -26.60
N ASN A 25 -4.78 0.81 -26.27
CA ASN A 25 -5.41 -0.33 -25.61
C ASN A 25 -5.77 -0.05 -24.14
N VAL A 26 -5.01 0.82 -23.46
CA VAL A 26 -5.30 1.24 -22.08
C VAL A 26 -6.45 2.25 -22.04
N VAL A 27 -6.46 3.24 -22.93
CA VAL A 27 -7.49 4.29 -22.98
C VAL A 27 -8.86 3.74 -23.37
N SER A 28 -8.92 2.85 -24.36
CA SER A 28 -10.17 2.18 -24.77
C SER A 28 -10.83 1.48 -23.58
N ARG A 29 -10.05 0.79 -22.74
CA ARG A 29 -10.55 0.08 -21.54
C ARG A 29 -11.16 0.97 -20.46
N PHE A 30 -10.76 2.23 -20.37
CA PHE A 30 -11.36 3.17 -19.42
C PHE A 30 -12.77 3.57 -19.82
N TYR A 31 -13.04 3.64 -21.13
CA TYR A 31 -14.35 3.99 -21.67
C TYR A 31 -15.21 2.74 -21.85
N CYS A 32 -15.52 2.32 -23.08
CA CYS A 32 -16.35 1.14 -23.33
C CYS A 32 -15.59 0.07 -24.10
N ASN A 33 -14.27 -0.02 -23.87
CA ASN A 33 -13.34 -0.84 -24.64
C ASN A 33 -13.40 -0.48 -26.13
N GLU A 34 -13.72 -1.44 -26.97
CA GLU A 34 -13.91 -1.28 -28.42
C GLU A 34 -15.29 -0.71 -28.78
N ASP A 35 -16.25 -0.77 -27.86
CA ASP A 35 -17.62 -0.30 -28.10
C ASP A 35 -17.72 1.22 -27.84
N ASN A 36 -18.64 1.89 -28.55
CA ASN A 36 -18.99 3.28 -28.25
C ASN A 36 -19.95 3.33 -27.03
N CYS A 37 -19.66 4.15 -26.01
CA CYS A 37 -20.51 4.25 -24.83
C CYS A 37 -21.94 4.76 -25.16
N TYR A 38 -22.08 5.56 -26.22
CA TYR A 38 -23.39 5.98 -26.73
C TYR A 38 -24.18 4.80 -27.32
N SER A 39 -23.51 3.93 -28.08
CA SER A 39 -24.15 2.74 -28.65
C SER A 39 -24.48 1.70 -27.59
N VAL A 40 -23.63 1.53 -26.58
CA VAL A 40 -23.89 0.63 -25.44
C VAL A 40 -25.17 1.04 -24.70
N LEU A 41 -25.39 2.33 -24.47
CA LEU A 41 -26.63 2.84 -23.84
C LEU A 41 -27.78 3.06 -24.83
N GLY A 42 -27.55 2.92 -26.14
CA GLY A 42 -28.56 3.16 -27.17
C GLY A 42 -29.08 4.61 -27.17
N VAL A 43 -28.20 5.57 -26.93
CA VAL A 43 -28.52 7.02 -26.88
C VAL A 43 -27.66 7.80 -27.86
N SER A 44 -28.16 8.92 -28.36
CA SER A 44 -27.43 9.80 -29.27
C SER A 44 -26.34 10.61 -28.56
N GLU A 45 -25.32 11.05 -29.29
CA GLU A 45 -24.30 12.00 -28.81
C GLU A 45 -24.91 13.31 -28.28
N LYS A 46 -26.11 13.68 -28.76
CA LYS A 46 -26.84 14.87 -28.32
C LYS A 46 -27.84 14.62 -27.17
N ALA A 47 -27.92 13.41 -26.64
CA ALA A 47 -28.88 13.04 -25.60
C ALA A 47 -28.70 13.88 -24.32
N SER A 48 -29.81 14.22 -23.64
CA SER A 48 -29.76 14.90 -22.35
C SER A 48 -29.28 13.96 -21.24
N ILE A 49 -28.98 14.50 -20.05
CA ILE A 49 -28.59 13.69 -18.90
C ILE A 49 -29.76 12.79 -18.45
N GLU A 50 -30.97 13.30 -18.59
CA GLU A 50 -32.24 12.66 -18.29
C GLU A 50 -32.48 11.46 -19.22
N ASP A 51 -32.18 11.61 -20.51
CA ASP A 51 -32.26 10.52 -21.49
C ASP A 51 -31.26 9.41 -21.20
N ILE A 52 -30.03 9.77 -20.80
CA ILE A 52 -28.97 8.84 -20.43
C ILE A 52 -29.38 8.03 -19.19
N ARG A 53 -29.91 8.70 -18.15
CA ARG A 53 -30.43 8.02 -16.95
C ARG A 53 -31.58 7.08 -17.29
N SER A 54 -32.54 7.56 -18.08
CA SER A 54 -33.72 6.79 -18.46
C SER A 54 -33.35 5.54 -19.26
N SER A 55 -32.44 5.67 -20.22
CA SER A 55 -31.97 4.52 -21.00
C SER A 55 -31.19 3.52 -20.15
N TYR A 56 -30.34 3.99 -19.21
CA TYR A 56 -29.63 3.14 -18.27
C TYR A 56 -30.57 2.28 -17.41
N PHE A 57 -31.60 2.89 -16.79
CA PHE A 57 -32.56 2.14 -15.96
C PHE A 57 -33.39 1.15 -16.80
N ARG A 58 -33.79 1.54 -18.01
CA ARG A 58 -34.50 0.65 -18.95
C ARG A 58 -33.66 -0.58 -19.29
N GLN A 59 -32.38 -0.40 -19.60
CA GLN A 59 -31.51 -1.53 -19.92
C GLN A 59 -31.22 -2.43 -18.71
N LEU A 60 -31.10 -1.85 -17.50
CA LEU A 60 -30.94 -2.65 -16.28
C LEU A 60 -32.19 -3.47 -15.96
N LYS A 61 -33.39 -2.92 -16.18
CA LYS A 61 -34.65 -3.66 -16.01
C LYS A 61 -34.73 -4.83 -16.99
N ASN A 62 -34.41 -4.63 -18.27
CA ASN A 62 -34.42 -5.72 -19.25
C ASN A 62 -33.36 -6.80 -18.98
N LEU A 63 -32.35 -6.51 -18.16
CA LEU A 63 -31.31 -7.45 -17.74
C LEU A 63 -31.67 -8.25 -16.49
N SER A 64 -32.68 -7.85 -15.70
CA SER A 64 -33.11 -8.66 -14.55
C SER A 64 -33.65 -10.02 -14.99
N ASP A 65 -34.21 -10.07 -16.20
CA ASP A 65 -34.86 -11.27 -16.73
C ASP A 65 -33.84 -12.26 -17.33
N ASN A 66 -32.64 -11.78 -17.69
CA ASN A 66 -31.58 -12.60 -18.28
C ASN A 66 -30.21 -12.14 -17.73
N TYR A 67 -29.81 -12.71 -16.59
CA TYR A 67 -28.70 -12.21 -15.78
C TYR A 67 -27.33 -12.45 -16.43
N ASN A 68 -26.88 -11.49 -17.26
CA ASN A 68 -25.54 -11.47 -17.83
C ASN A 68 -24.65 -10.41 -17.15
N ILE A 69 -23.74 -10.88 -16.28
CA ILE A 69 -22.80 -10.03 -15.52
C ILE A 69 -21.93 -9.18 -16.45
N LYS A 70 -21.45 -9.74 -17.57
CA LYS A 70 -20.57 -9.02 -18.51
C LYS A 70 -21.31 -7.84 -19.16
N LYS A 71 -22.55 -8.08 -19.60
CA LYS A 71 -23.40 -7.04 -20.21
C LYS A 71 -23.76 -5.94 -19.22
N LYS A 72 -24.11 -6.32 -17.98
CA LYS A 72 -24.35 -5.35 -16.89
C LYS A 72 -23.14 -4.45 -16.63
N LYS A 73 -21.93 -5.02 -16.58
CA LYS A 73 -20.69 -4.23 -16.39
C LYS A 73 -20.48 -3.19 -17.50
N LYS A 74 -20.67 -3.57 -18.77
CA LYS A 74 -20.55 -2.63 -19.91
C LYS A 74 -21.53 -1.46 -19.80
N ILE A 75 -22.78 -1.72 -19.43
CA ILE A 75 -23.82 -0.69 -19.30
C ILE A 75 -23.52 0.28 -18.16
N VAL A 76 -23.13 -0.24 -17.00
CA VAL A 76 -22.74 0.59 -15.86
C VAL A 76 -21.52 1.45 -16.20
N GLN A 77 -20.55 0.89 -16.92
CA GLN A 77 -19.37 1.61 -17.37
C GLN A 77 -19.74 2.75 -18.33
N ALA A 78 -20.54 2.48 -19.36
CA ALA A 78 -21.04 3.49 -20.29
C ALA A 78 -21.81 4.62 -19.60
N TYR A 79 -22.67 4.27 -18.63
CA TYR A 79 -23.38 5.25 -17.81
C TYR A 79 -22.44 6.13 -16.99
N ASN A 80 -21.44 5.55 -16.32
CA ASN A 80 -20.48 6.31 -15.52
C ASN A 80 -19.65 7.30 -16.35
N VAL A 81 -19.33 6.95 -17.60
CA VAL A 81 -18.64 7.85 -18.54
C VAL A 81 -19.55 9.01 -18.95
N LEU A 82 -20.80 8.71 -19.32
CA LEU A 82 -21.71 9.66 -19.94
C LEU A 82 -22.47 10.56 -18.94
N ILE A 83 -22.67 10.11 -17.69
CA ILE A 83 -23.42 10.85 -16.67
C ILE A 83 -22.72 12.12 -16.20
N ASN A 84 -21.39 12.10 -16.15
CA ASN A 84 -20.60 13.23 -15.68
C ASN A 84 -20.23 14.13 -16.86
N LYS A 85 -20.72 15.38 -16.84
CA LYS A 85 -20.48 16.38 -17.90
C LYS A 85 -19.00 16.53 -18.26
N ARG A 86 -18.10 16.47 -17.28
CA ARG A 86 -16.65 16.54 -17.50
C ARG A 86 -16.13 15.30 -18.23
N SER A 87 -16.55 14.12 -17.80
CA SER A 87 -16.10 12.85 -18.40
C SER A 87 -16.66 12.68 -19.82
N ARG A 88 -17.93 13.03 -20.03
CA ARG A 88 -18.58 13.05 -21.35
C ARG A 88 -17.85 13.98 -22.32
N LYS A 89 -17.49 15.20 -21.90
CA LYS A 89 -16.72 16.14 -22.74
C LYS A 89 -15.38 15.55 -23.21
N TYR A 90 -14.66 14.85 -22.34
CA TYR A 90 -13.41 14.18 -22.72
C TYR A 90 -13.65 13.00 -23.65
N TYR A 91 -14.72 12.25 -23.42
CA TYR A 91 -15.11 11.14 -24.29
C TYR A 91 -15.49 11.62 -25.70
N ASP A 92 -16.27 12.69 -25.82
CA ASP A 92 -16.64 13.30 -27.10
C ASP A 92 -15.42 13.84 -27.85
N TYR A 93 -14.45 14.40 -27.12
CA TYR A 93 -13.18 14.84 -27.70
C TYR A 93 -12.31 13.66 -28.16
N TYR A 94 -12.34 12.53 -27.43
CA TYR A 94 -11.68 11.27 -27.81
C TYR A 94 -12.24 10.66 -29.08
N LEU A 95 -13.56 10.61 -29.23
CA LEU A 95 -14.19 10.12 -30.45
C LEU A 95 -13.78 10.94 -31.69
N LYS A 96 -13.57 12.24 -31.52
CA LYS A 96 -13.17 13.14 -32.62
C LYS A 96 -11.68 13.15 -32.92
N ASN A 97 -10.83 12.87 -31.92
CA ASN A 97 -9.38 12.96 -32.01
C ASN A 97 -8.70 11.75 -31.37
N PRO A 98 -8.85 10.54 -31.96
CA PRO A 98 -8.33 9.29 -31.38
C PRO A 98 -6.81 9.27 -31.24
N ASP A 99 -6.07 9.97 -32.12
CA ASP A 99 -4.60 9.95 -32.16
C ASP A 99 -3.95 11.19 -31.49
N SER A 100 -4.74 12.06 -30.85
CA SER A 100 -4.20 13.29 -30.25
C SER A 100 -3.49 13.06 -28.90
N ILE A 101 -2.21 13.44 -28.83
CA ILE A 101 -1.36 13.37 -27.62
C ILE A 101 -1.99 14.16 -26.45
N ILE A 102 -2.70 15.25 -26.73
CA ILE A 102 -3.35 16.11 -25.72
C ILE A 102 -4.40 15.34 -24.90
N ASN A 103 -5.12 14.41 -25.53
CA ASN A 103 -6.14 13.62 -24.85
C ASN A 103 -5.52 12.56 -23.93
N ILE A 104 -4.42 11.95 -24.39
CA ILE A 104 -3.60 11.02 -23.63
C ILE A 104 -2.99 11.73 -22.41
N VAL A 105 -2.50 12.96 -22.58
CA VAL A 105 -1.93 13.77 -21.49
C VAL A 105 -2.98 14.19 -20.47
N ASN A 106 -4.17 14.64 -20.89
CA ASN A 106 -5.22 15.09 -19.96
C ASN A 106 -5.85 13.95 -19.13
N LEU A 107 -6.01 12.78 -19.73
CA LEU A 107 -6.54 11.59 -19.04
C LEU A 107 -5.50 11.02 -18.06
N ASN A 108 -4.22 11.04 -18.47
CA ASN A 108 -3.09 10.74 -17.58
C ASN A 108 -2.98 11.78 -16.46
N LEU A 109 -3.21 13.07 -16.68
CA LEU A 109 -3.23 14.08 -15.62
C LEU A 109 -4.30 13.78 -14.58
N LEU A 110 -5.53 13.42 -14.97
CA LEU A 110 -6.59 13.05 -14.02
C LEU A 110 -6.22 11.83 -13.17
N PHE A 111 -5.53 10.84 -13.75
CA PHE A 111 -5.08 9.65 -13.04
C PHE A 111 -3.84 9.93 -12.18
N LEU A 112 -2.86 10.67 -12.70
CA LEU A 112 -1.72 11.19 -11.96
C LEU A 112 -2.19 12.02 -10.77
N PHE A 113 -3.22 12.85 -10.89
CA PHE A 113 -3.79 13.59 -9.75
C PHE A 113 -4.44 12.65 -8.71
N LYS A 114 -5.08 11.54 -9.12
CA LYS A 114 -5.63 10.54 -8.18
C LYS A 114 -4.52 9.75 -7.48
N LEU A 115 -3.52 9.28 -8.20
CA LEU A 115 -2.35 8.62 -7.63
C LEU A 115 -1.53 9.58 -6.77
N PHE A 116 -1.35 10.82 -7.20
CA PHE A 116 -0.68 11.87 -6.45
C PHE A 116 -1.39 12.16 -5.13
N LYS A 117 -2.74 12.16 -5.09
CA LYS A 117 -3.48 12.25 -3.82
C LYS A 117 -3.17 11.10 -2.86
N VAL A 118 -3.05 9.88 -3.37
CA VAL A 118 -2.70 8.71 -2.55
C VAL A 118 -1.25 8.80 -2.07
N ILE A 119 -0.31 9.14 -2.96
CA ILE A 119 1.10 9.32 -2.64
C ILE A 119 1.28 10.46 -1.62
N LEU A 120 0.62 11.60 -1.83
CA LEU A 120 0.62 12.73 -0.90
C LEU A 120 0.08 12.34 0.47
N ALA A 121 -1.01 11.56 0.52
CA ALA A 121 -1.54 11.04 1.78
C ALA A 121 -0.53 10.13 2.50
N ILE A 122 0.15 9.24 1.77
CA ILE A 122 1.20 8.36 2.33
C ILE A 122 2.37 9.19 2.86
N VAL A 123 2.81 10.21 2.11
CA VAL A 123 3.89 11.12 2.53
C VAL A 123 3.48 11.89 3.78
N ILE A 124 2.25 12.40 3.86
CA ILE A 124 1.73 13.08 5.06
C ILE A 124 1.70 12.13 6.25
N ILE A 125 1.25 10.88 6.07
CA ILE A 125 1.26 9.86 7.13
C ILE A 125 2.70 9.55 7.58
N ALA A 126 3.65 9.45 6.65
CA ALA A 126 5.05 9.22 6.97
C ALA A 126 5.65 10.39 7.76
N LEU A 127 5.37 11.64 7.34
CA LEU A 127 5.78 12.85 8.06
C LEU A 127 5.16 12.92 9.47
N PHE A 128 3.89 12.53 9.60
CA PHE A 128 3.22 12.46 10.90
C PHE A 128 3.83 11.38 11.81
N GLY A 129 4.20 10.22 11.24
CA GLY A 129 4.93 9.18 11.96
C GLY A 129 6.29 9.66 12.47
N ILE A 130 7.02 10.44 11.67
CA ILE A 130 8.28 11.07 12.08
C ILE A 130 8.04 12.08 13.22
N LEU A 131 6.99 12.89 13.13
CA LEU A 131 6.63 13.86 14.17
C LEU A 131 6.31 13.17 15.50
N ILE A 132 5.52 12.09 15.48
CA ILE A 132 5.21 11.30 16.68
C ILE A 132 6.49 10.73 17.30
N GLN A 133 7.38 10.15 16.49
CA GLN A 133 8.66 9.63 16.99
C GLN A 133 9.51 10.74 17.62
N TYR A 134 9.55 11.92 17.00
CA TYR A 134 10.26 13.07 17.55
C TYR A 134 9.69 13.49 18.91
N VAL A 135 8.36 13.62 19.02
CA VAL A 135 7.69 13.96 20.28
C VAL A 135 7.96 12.89 21.35
N ASN A 136 7.87 11.61 20.99
CA ASN A 136 8.13 10.51 21.91
C ASN A 136 9.57 10.52 22.42
N ASN A 137 10.55 10.72 21.53
CA ASN A 137 11.95 10.83 21.93
C ASN A 137 12.18 12.04 22.85
N LYS A 138 11.54 13.18 22.57
CA LYS A 138 11.63 14.37 23.44
C LYS A 138 10.99 14.13 24.81
N TYR A 139 9.91 13.36 24.87
CA TYR A 139 9.26 12.98 26.12
C TYR A 139 10.14 12.01 26.94
N GLU A 140 10.73 11.00 26.29
CA GLU A 140 11.67 10.05 26.93
C GLU A 140 12.88 10.80 27.49
N GLU A 141 13.47 11.73 26.73
CA GLU A 141 14.55 12.61 27.18
C GLU A 141 14.15 13.34 28.47
N ARG A 142 13.04 14.09 28.48
CA ARG A 142 12.57 14.81 29.67
C ARG A 142 12.37 13.90 30.89
N THR A 143 11.83 12.71 30.66
CA THR A 143 11.58 11.73 31.72
C THR A 143 12.87 11.20 32.33
N ILE A 144 13.86 10.90 31.50
CA ILE A 144 15.19 10.45 31.94
C ILE A 144 15.91 11.57 32.67
N LEU A 145 15.87 12.80 32.15
CA LEU A 145 16.47 13.97 32.80
C LEU A 145 15.85 14.25 34.17
N HIS A 146 14.53 14.12 34.31
CA HIS A 146 13.85 14.28 35.59
C HIS A 146 14.23 13.19 36.61
N LYS A 147 14.59 11.99 36.15
CA LYS A 147 15.14 10.95 37.04
C LYS A 147 16.56 11.31 37.49
N PHE A 148 17.41 11.79 36.59
CA PHE A 148 18.78 12.19 36.94
C PHE A 148 18.82 13.38 37.88
N SER A 149 17.99 14.40 37.70
CA SER A 149 17.98 15.59 38.55
C SER A 149 17.58 15.33 40.01
N LYS A 150 16.93 14.19 40.29
CA LYS A 150 16.61 13.73 41.65
C LYS A 150 17.79 13.06 42.36
N HIS A 151 18.80 12.57 41.63
CA HIS A 151 19.96 11.93 42.22
C HIS A 151 20.92 12.95 42.83
N LYS A 152 21.46 12.64 44.02
CA LYS A 152 22.44 13.49 44.72
C LYS A 152 23.74 13.65 43.93
N ASP A 153 24.15 12.61 43.21
CA ASP A 153 25.39 12.60 42.40
C ASP A 153 25.32 13.59 41.23
N PHE A 154 24.11 13.79 40.67
CA PHE A 154 23.90 14.79 39.62
C PHE A 154 24.15 16.20 40.14
N ARG A 155 23.55 16.55 41.29
CA ARG A 155 23.75 17.86 41.94
C ARG A 155 25.21 18.12 42.30
N LYS A 156 25.91 17.08 42.76
CA LYS A 156 27.35 17.16 43.05
C LYS A 156 28.17 17.46 41.79
N LYS A 157 27.92 16.75 40.69
CA LYS A 157 28.58 17.00 39.40
C LYS A 157 28.30 18.40 38.85
N VAL A 158 27.08 18.91 39.01
CA VAL A 158 26.70 20.27 38.61
C VAL A 158 27.53 21.29 39.38
N GLN A 159 27.62 21.17 40.71
CA GLN A 159 28.42 22.07 41.53
C GLN A 159 29.91 22.00 41.18
N GLU A 160 30.46 20.81 40.98
CA GLU A 160 31.86 20.63 40.56
C GLU A 160 32.13 21.33 39.21
N ARG A 161 31.25 21.17 38.22
CA ARG A 161 31.39 21.80 36.89
C ARG A 161 31.25 23.32 36.95
N ILE A 162 30.36 23.84 37.81
CA ILE A 162 30.23 25.29 38.06
C ILE A 162 31.54 25.84 38.62
N MET A 163 32.11 25.21 39.65
CA MET A 163 33.36 25.68 40.25
C MET A 163 34.55 25.61 39.28
N GLN A 164 34.56 24.64 38.36
CA GLN A 164 35.59 24.51 37.32
C GLN A 164 35.47 25.58 36.22
N LYS A 165 34.26 25.78 35.65
CA LYS A 165 34.04 26.73 34.54
C LYS A 165 33.97 28.19 35.02
N TYR A 166 33.49 28.42 36.24
CA TYR A 166 33.24 29.74 36.79
C TYR A 166 33.89 29.88 38.19
N PRO A 167 35.22 30.09 38.28
CA PRO A 167 35.91 30.21 39.56
C PRO A 167 35.44 31.42 40.41
N GLN A 168 34.91 32.45 39.77
CA GLN A 168 34.33 33.63 40.42
C GLN A 168 32.82 33.49 40.67
N TYR A 169 32.26 32.28 40.59
CA TYR A 169 30.80 32.04 40.63
C TYR A 169 30.09 32.76 41.80
N ARG A 170 30.74 32.82 42.97
CA ARG A 170 30.20 33.47 44.17
C ARG A 170 29.95 34.98 44.01
N LYS A 171 30.67 35.66 43.11
CA LYS A 171 30.59 37.11 42.88
C LYS A 171 29.51 37.52 41.89
N TYR A 172 28.96 36.60 41.10
CA TYR A 172 27.90 36.93 40.14
C TYR A 172 26.59 37.31 40.82
N GLU A 173 25.78 38.09 40.11
CA GLU A 173 24.43 38.43 40.52
C GLU A 173 23.51 37.19 40.54
N SER A 174 22.46 37.24 41.35
CA SER A 174 21.52 36.12 41.54
C SER A 174 20.91 35.62 40.22
N LYS A 175 20.57 36.54 39.29
CA LYS A 175 20.00 36.20 37.98
C LYS A 175 21.00 35.50 37.06
N GLU A 176 22.27 35.88 37.11
CA GLU A 176 23.34 35.25 36.33
C GLU A 176 23.68 33.87 36.89
N LYS A 177 23.73 33.74 38.21
CA LYS A 177 23.92 32.46 38.90
C LYS A 177 22.88 31.42 38.49
N GLN A 178 21.60 31.82 38.43
CA GLN A 178 20.51 30.94 37.99
C GLN A 178 20.66 30.49 36.53
N LYS A 179 21.08 31.40 35.63
CA LYS A 179 21.32 31.04 34.22
C LYS A 179 22.49 30.06 34.09
N ILE A 180 23.60 30.34 34.77
CA ILE A 180 24.79 29.48 34.76
C ILE A 180 24.47 28.08 35.32
N GLU A 181 23.71 28.01 36.42
CA GLU A 181 23.24 26.74 36.97
C GLU A 181 22.36 25.99 35.96
N GLN A 182 21.38 26.66 35.35
CA GLN A 182 20.50 26.04 34.35
C GLN A 182 21.26 25.54 33.12
N ASP A 183 22.19 26.34 32.58
CA ASP A 183 22.97 25.97 31.40
C ASP A 183 23.87 24.76 31.68
N ILE A 184 24.53 24.72 32.85
CA ILE A 184 25.37 23.60 33.26
C ILE A 184 24.53 22.36 33.59
N GLU A 185 23.36 22.52 34.21
CA GLU A 185 22.42 21.43 34.42
C GLU A 185 21.98 20.81 33.09
N ILE A 186 21.66 21.62 32.08
CA ILE A 186 21.29 21.17 30.74
C ILE A 186 22.46 20.43 30.07
N GLU A 187 23.68 20.96 30.17
CA GLU A 187 24.88 20.34 29.60
C GLU A 187 25.15 18.94 30.21
N ILE A 188 25.18 18.84 31.54
CA ILE A 188 25.43 17.56 32.23
C ILE A 188 24.27 16.59 32.00
N ALA A 189 23.04 17.08 31.97
CA ALA A 189 21.85 16.31 31.61
C ALA A 189 22.00 15.67 30.22
N GLN A 190 22.44 16.44 29.22
CA GLN A 190 22.67 15.94 27.86
C GLN A 190 23.82 14.93 27.81
N GLU A 191 24.93 15.17 28.51
CA GLU A 191 26.05 14.22 28.62
C GLU A 191 25.57 12.86 29.17
N LEU A 192 24.83 12.87 30.28
CA LEU A 192 24.31 11.65 30.91
C LEU A 192 23.28 10.93 30.04
N TYR A 193 22.41 11.67 29.35
CA TYR A 193 21.44 11.12 28.41
C TYR A 193 22.14 10.42 27.23
N ASN A 194 23.20 11.03 26.69
CA ASN A 194 23.97 10.43 25.59
C ASN A 194 24.71 9.16 26.04
N GLN A 195 25.31 9.17 27.24
CA GLN A 195 25.94 7.98 27.83
C GLN A 195 24.92 6.85 28.08
N HIS A 196 23.74 7.19 28.60
CA HIS A 196 22.65 6.24 28.80
C HIS A 196 22.18 5.63 27.46
N ASN A 197 22.03 6.43 26.40
CA ASN A 197 21.64 5.92 25.09
C ASN A 197 22.73 5.05 24.44
N GLN A 198 24.00 5.40 24.60
CA GLN A 198 25.13 4.63 24.11
C GLN A 198 25.20 3.24 24.80
N SER A 199 25.05 3.20 26.13
CA SER A 199 25.03 1.93 26.88
C SER A 199 23.83 1.04 26.54
N GLN A 200 22.70 1.62 26.15
CA GLN A 200 21.51 0.89 25.71
C GLN A 200 21.53 0.50 24.22
N GLY A 201 22.59 0.86 23.48
CA GLY A 201 22.66 0.63 22.03
C GLY A 201 21.60 1.40 21.21
N LYS A 202 20.91 2.38 21.82
CA LYS A 202 19.87 3.19 21.18
C LYS A 202 20.53 4.39 20.48
N SER A 203 20.88 4.24 19.21
CA SER A 203 21.30 5.39 18.39
C SER A 203 20.10 6.12 17.81
N SER A 204 20.01 7.44 17.99
CA SER A 204 18.90 8.29 17.49
C SER A 204 18.81 8.28 15.96
N THR A 205 19.92 8.05 15.25
CA THR A 205 19.97 7.92 13.79
C THR A 205 19.27 6.64 13.30
N PHE A 206 19.24 5.58 14.11
CA PHE A 206 18.67 4.29 13.76
C PHE A 206 17.16 4.35 13.48
N SER A 207 16.43 5.32 14.06
CA SER A 207 14.98 5.43 13.86
C SER A 207 14.61 6.02 12.49
N PHE A 208 15.34 7.04 12.02
CA PHE A 208 15.06 7.67 10.72
C PHE A 208 15.39 6.77 9.54
N PHE A 209 16.53 6.06 9.58
CA PHE A 209 16.89 5.11 8.53
C PHE A 209 15.86 3.98 8.41
N LYS A 210 15.31 3.49 9.52
CA LYS A 210 14.21 2.51 9.50
C LYS A 210 12.97 3.05 8.81
N VAL A 211 12.59 4.30 9.06
CA VAL A 211 11.43 4.91 8.38
C VAL A 211 11.66 4.99 6.87
N ILE A 212 12.85 5.42 6.44
CA ILE A 212 13.19 5.50 5.02
C ILE A 212 13.15 4.11 4.36
N ILE A 213 13.72 3.09 5.02
CA ILE A 213 13.70 1.71 4.52
C ILE A 213 12.25 1.22 4.40
N VAL A 214 11.41 1.41 5.42
CA VAL A 214 10.01 1.01 5.38
C VAL A 214 9.25 1.72 4.27
N VAL A 215 9.47 3.02 4.08
CA VAL A 215 8.85 3.80 2.99
C VAL A 215 9.29 3.25 1.63
N LYS A 216 10.59 2.96 1.46
CA LYS A 216 11.11 2.34 0.24
C LYS A 216 10.44 0.99 -0.05
N GLU A 217 10.34 0.12 0.95
CA GLU A 217 9.68 -1.20 0.80
C GLU A 217 8.21 -1.05 0.41
N ILE A 218 7.49 -0.11 1.02
CA ILE A 218 6.09 0.20 0.66
C ILE A 218 5.99 0.67 -0.80
N ILE A 219 6.87 1.56 -1.24
CA ILE A 219 6.87 2.06 -2.62
C ILE A 219 7.18 0.92 -3.61
N CYS A 220 8.19 0.10 -3.34
CA CYS A 220 8.52 -1.06 -4.16
C CYS A 220 7.34 -2.04 -4.24
N PHE A 221 6.66 -2.29 -3.13
CA PHE A 221 5.46 -3.13 -3.08
C PHE A 221 4.30 -2.55 -3.91
N ILE A 222 4.05 -1.23 -3.83
CA ILE A 222 3.03 -0.56 -4.64
C ILE A 222 3.35 -0.67 -6.14
N ILE A 223 4.59 -0.42 -6.53
CA ILE A 223 5.04 -0.56 -7.93
C ILE A 223 4.82 -2.00 -8.42
N TRP A 224 5.16 -2.98 -7.59
CA TRP A 224 4.96 -4.39 -7.90
C TRP A 224 3.47 -4.73 -8.09
N ILE A 225 2.57 -4.23 -7.22
CA ILE A 225 1.12 -4.37 -7.39
C ILE A 225 0.65 -3.74 -8.70
N ILE A 226 1.07 -2.51 -9.00
CA ILE A 226 0.66 -1.83 -10.24
C ILE A 226 1.11 -2.63 -11.45
N LYS A 227 2.37 -3.11 -11.46
CA LYS A 227 2.90 -3.97 -12.53
C LYS A 227 2.05 -5.22 -12.70
N TRP A 228 1.66 -5.89 -11.62
CA TRP A 228 0.80 -7.07 -11.65
C TRP A 228 -0.60 -6.78 -12.18
N ILE A 229 -1.24 -5.69 -11.73
CA ILE A 229 -2.56 -5.27 -12.22
C ILE A 229 -2.49 -4.99 -13.71
N VAL A 230 -1.48 -4.22 -14.15
CA VAL A 230 -1.30 -3.91 -15.56
C VAL A 230 -1.08 -5.20 -16.35
N LYS A 231 -0.17 -6.08 -15.93
CA LYS A 231 0.17 -7.29 -16.69
C LYS A 231 -0.99 -8.30 -16.76
N TYR A 232 -1.63 -8.61 -15.65
CA TYR A 232 -2.58 -9.72 -15.57
C TYR A 232 -4.04 -9.30 -15.70
N TYR A 233 -4.40 -8.13 -15.18
CA TYR A 233 -5.78 -7.66 -15.23
C TYR A 233 -6.06 -6.76 -16.43
N ILE A 234 -5.06 -5.95 -16.81
CA ILE A 234 -5.14 -5.15 -18.04
C ILE A 234 -4.67 -6.01 -19.20
N LEU A 235 -3.40 -6.34 -19.39
CA LEU A 235 -2.97 -7.04 -20.60
C LEU A 235 -3.55 -8.46 -20.77
N ASN A 236 -4.23 -9.04 -19.77
CA ASN A 236 -4.74 -10.42 -19.78
C ASN A 236 -3.66 -11.43 -20.21
N SER A 237 -2.39 -11.13 -19.88
CA SER A 237 -1.29 -12.04 -20.15
C SER A 237 -1.38 -13.26 -19.25
N GLU A 238 -0.86 -14.39 -19.71
CA GLU A 238 -0.71 -15.57 -18.85
C GLU A 238 0.28 -15.29 -17.72
N TYR A 239 0.05 -15.90 -16.56
CA TYR A 239 0.96 -15.78 -15.42
C TYR A 239 2.34 -16.33 -15.76
N ASP A 240 3.38 -15.54 -15.50
CA ASP A 240 4.76 -16.02 -15.57
C ASP A 240 4.98 -17.16 -14.58
N GLU A 241 5.97 -18.01 -14.83
CA GLU A 241 6.33 -19.11 -13.94
C GLU A 241 6.67 -18.64 -12.51
N SER A 242 7.39 -17.52 -12.38
CA SER A 242 7.68 -16.91 -11.07
C SER A 242 6.41 -16.49 -10.32
N ASP A 243 5.41 -16.02 -11.05
CA ASP A 243 4.17 -15.49 -10.49
C ASP A 243 3.19 -16.64 -10.15
N LYS A 244 3.20 -17.71 -10.96
CA LYS A 244 2.55 -19.00 -10.63
C LYS A 244 3.10 -19.58 -9.33
N ILE A 245 4.42 -19.59 -9.16
CA ILE A 245 5.09 -20.03 -7.92
C ILE A 245 4.66 -19.14 -6.74
N TYR A 246 4.69 -17.82 -6.92
CA TYR A 246 4.30 -16.87 -5.88
C TYR A 246 2.85 -17.10 -5.41
N ILE A 247 1.90 -17.23 -6.33
CA ILE A 247 0.48 -17.46 -6.00
C ILE A 247 0.30 -18.80 -5.29
N THR A 248 0.94 -19.86 -5.79
CA THR A 248 0.87 -21.21 -5.22
C THR A 248 1.40 -21.20 -3.78
N ARG A 249 2.56 -20.61 -3.54
CA ARG A 249 3.13 -20.44 -2.19
C ARG A 249 2.21 -19.64 -1.27
N ARG A 250 1.64 -18.55 -1.77
CA ARG A 250 0.75 -17.69 -0.99
C ARG A 250 -0.55 -18.42 -0.64
N CYS A 251 -1.07 -19.27 -1.53
CA CYS A 251 -2.23 -20.11 -1.25
C CYS A 251 -1.95 -21.17 -0.18
N LEU A 252 -0.71 -21.67 -0.12
CA LEU A 252 -0.27 -22.67 0.85
C LEU A 252 0.29 -22.07 2.15
N ASN A 253 0.24 -20.73 2.32
CA ASN A 253 0.86 -20.01 3.44
C ASN A 253 2.34 -20.40 3.67
N MET A 254 3.09 -20.56 2.57
CA MET A 254 4.49 -21.00 2.61
C MET A 254 5.46 -19.83 2.40
N SER A 255 6.51 -19.76 3.24
CA SER A 255 7.59 -18.76 3.10
C SER A 255 8.51 -19.08 1.91
N SER A 256 9.41 -18.15 1.59
CA SER A 256 10.35 -18.35 0.49
C SER A 256 11.34 -19.45 0.71
N ASP A 257 11.91 -19.47 1.90
CA ASP A 257 12.94 -20.42 2.25
C ASP A 257 12.35 -21.83 2.32
N LYS A 258 11.13 -21.95 2.84
CA LYS A 258 10.41 -23.23 2.90
C LYS A 258 10.09 -23.78 1.51
N TRP A 259 9.73 -22.92 0.55
CA TRP A 259 9.52 -23.36 -0.84
C TRP A 259 10.83 -23.77 -1.52
N ASN A 260 11.89 -22.99 -1.30
CA ASN A 260 13.20 -23.25 -1.91
C ASN A 260 13.82 -24.57 -1.40
N ALA A 261 13.56 -24.93 -0.15
CA ALA A 261 14.00 -26.18 0.47
C ALA A 261 13.22 -27.44 0.02
N LEU A 262 12.13 -27.30 -0.75
CA LEU A 262 11.41 -28.46 -1.31
C LEU A 262 12.18 -29.07 -2.48
N ASP A 263 12.07 -30.39 -2.64
CA ASP A 263 12.56 -31.10 -3.82
C ASP A 263 11.81 -30.64 -5.09
N GLU A 264 12.48 -30.73 -6.24
CA GLU A 264 11.92 -30.32 -7.52
C GLU A 264 10.65 -31.10 -7.89
N ASP A 265 10.56 -32.38 -7.53
CA ASP A 265 9.38 -33.20 -7.79
C ASP A 265 8.17 -32.72 -6.97
N ASN A 266 8.40 -32.34 -5.71
CA ASN A 266 7.38 -31.76 -4.85
C ASN A 266 6.92 -30.39 -5.38
N LYS A 267 7.85 -29.54 -5.85
CA LYS A 267 7.52 -28.26 -6.49
C LYS A 267 6.65 -28.47 -7.73
N LYS A 268 7.01 -29.40 -8.62
CA LYS A 268 6.23 -29.75 -9.82
C LYS A 268 4.83 -30.27 -9.47
N MET A 269 4.72 -31.14 -8.46
CA MET A 269 3.44 -31.66 -8.00
C MET A 269 2.52 -30.54 -7.49
N LEU A 270 3.06 -29.56 -6.74
CA LEU A 270 2.29 -28.41 -6.26
C LEU A 270 1.87 -27.47 -7.41
N LEU A 271 2.75 -27.23 -8.38
CA LEU A 271 2.42 -26.42 -9.56
C LEU A 271 1.37 -27.09 -10.46
N LYS A 272 1.34 -28.42 -10.54
CA LYS A 272 0.32 -29.18 -11.29
C LYS A 272 -1.11 -28.96 -10.77
N LYS A 273 -1.27 -28.49 -9.52
CA LYS A 273 -2.58 -28.10 -8.97
C LYS A 273 -3.13 -26.80 -9.56
N GLU A 274 -2.29 -26.01 -10.24
CA GLU A 274 -2.67 -24.76 -10.92
C GLU A 274 -3.48 -23.80 -10.04
N LEU A 275 -3.02 -23.58 -8.81
CA LEU A 275 -3.71 -22.76 -7.80
C LEU A 275 -3.84 -21.26 -8.18
N TRP A 276 -3.28 -20.85 -9.31
CA TRP A 276 -3.50 -19.54 -9.92
C TRP A 276 -4.82 -19.45 -10.69
N VAL A 277 -5.44 -20.58 -11.04
CA VAL A 277 -6.78 -20.64 -11.61
C VAL A 277 -7.81 -20.52 -10.49
N LYS A 278 -8.71 -19.55 -10.60
CA LYS A 278 -9.64 -19.18 -9.52
C LYS A 278 -10.53 -20.36 -9.08
N GLU A 279 -11.00 -21.16 -10.03
CA GLU A 279 -11.88 -22.32 -9.79
C GLU A 279 -11.14 -23.40 -9.00
N LYS A 280 -9.97 -23.85 -9.49
CA LYS A 280 -9.12 -24.84 -8.81
C LYS A 280 -8.66 -24.38 -7.43
N LYS A 281 -8.37 -23.08 -7.29
CA LYS A 281 -8.03 -22.49 -6.00
C LYS A 281 -9.20 -22.59 -5.01
N GLN A 282 -10.41 -22.34 -5.47
CA GLN A 282 -11.61 -22.40 -4.64
C GLN A 282 -11.88 -23.83 -4.18
N GLU A 283 -11.84 -24.80 -5.11
CA GLU A 283 -11.96 -26.23 -4.81
C GLU A 283 -10.93 -26.68 -3.77
N PHE A 284 -9.66 -26.31 -3.96
CA PHE A 284 -8.60 -26.65 -3.02
C PHE A 284 -8.81 -26.05 -1.61
N LEU A 285 -9.29 -24.81 -1.53
CA LEU A 285 -9.60 -24.18 -0.24
C LEU A 285 -10.82 -24.82 0.44
N ASP A 286 -11.80 -25.26 -0.34
CA ASP A 286 -12.98 -25.94 0.18
C ASP A 286 -12.62 -27.36 0.66
N GLU A 287 -11.71 -28.07 -0.02
CA GLU A 287 -11.13 -29.33 0.45
C GLU A 287 -10.39 -29.18 1.79
N ILE A 288 -9.55 -28.15 1.93
CA ILE A 288 -8.85 -27.87 3.20
C ILE A 288 -9.87 -27.61 4.32
N ARG A 289 -10.87 -26.77 4.05
CA ARG A 289 -11.90 -26.42 5.03
C ARG A 289 -12.70 -27.65 5.47
N GLU A 290 -13.01 -28.56 4.54
CA GLU A 290 -13.73 -29.78 4.86
C GLU A 290 -12.88 -30.74 5.70
N LYS A 291 -11.57 -30.87 5.40
CA LYS A 291 -10.64 -31.64 6.24
C LYS A 291 -10.56 -31.07 7.66
N GLU A 292 -10.37 -29.76 7.81
CA GLU A 292 -10.36 -29.09 9.11
C GLU A 292 -11.69 -29.29 9.86
N ARG A 293 -12.82 -29.25 9.15
CA ARG A 293 -14.14 -29.51 9.72
C ARG A 293 -14.25 -30.94 10.25
N LEU A 294 -13.81 -31.93 9.47
CA LEU A 294 -13.83 -33.34 9.86
C LEU A 294 -12.90 -33.61 11.05
N GLU A 295 -11.67 -33.07 11.03
CA GLU A 295 -10.73 -33.14 12.14
C GLU A 295 -11.33 -32.53 13.41
N LYS A 296 -11.92 -31.33 13.29
CA LYS A 296 -12.62 -30.67 14.40
C LYS A 296 -13.77 -31.52 14.94
N ILE A 297 -14.60 -32.11 14.09
CA ILE A 297 -15.70 -33.00 14.50
C ILE A 297 -15.16 -34.27 15.18
N SER A 298 -14.04 -34.81 14.69
CA SER A 298 -13.41 -36.01 15.25
C SER A 298 -12.80 -35.78 16.64
N SER A 299 -12.33 -34.55 16.91
CA SER A 299 -11.67 -34.16 18.15
C SER A 299 -12.53 -34.34 19.40
N GLY A 300 -11.98 -34.99 20.42
CA GLY A 300 -12.63 -35.20 21.71
C GLY A 300 -12.97 -33.87 22.42
N LYS A 301 -12.15 -32.83 22.26
CA LYS A 301 -12.35 -31.50 22.84
C LYS A 301 -13.58 -30.81 22.24
N TYR A 302 -13.80 -30.94 20.93
CA TYR A 302 -14.99 -30.42 20.24
C TYR A 302 -16.26 -31.18 20.64
N LYS A 303 -16.17 -32.52 20.78
CA LYS A 303 -17.29 -33.32 21.29
C LYS A 303 -17.63 -32.97 22.75
N LYS A 304 -16.64 -32.66 23.58
CA LYS A 304 -16.83 -32.16 24.96
C LYS A 304 -17.52 -30.80 24.95
N GLU A 305 -17.05 -29.86 24.13
CA GLU A 305 -17.67 -28.54 23.93
C GLU A 305 -19.17 -28.66 23.60
N LYS A 306 -19.51 -29.48 22.60
CA LYS A 306 -20.92 -29.71 22.22
C LYS A 306 -21.76 -30.28 23.36
N ARG A 307 -21.21 -31.18 24.18
CA ARG A 307 -21.90 -31.73 25.36
C ARG A 307 -22.11 -30.69 26.46
N MET A 308 -21.11 -29.85 26.74
CA MET A 308 -21.19 -28.78 27.75
C MET A 308 -22.18 -27.69 27.32
N LYS A 309 -22.19 -27.32 26.04
CA LYS A 309 -23.15 -26.36 25.49
C LYS A 309 -24.60 -26.85 25.62
N LYS A 310 -24.85 -28.15 25.41
CA LYS A 310 -26.18 -28.76 25.65
C LYS A 310 -26.61 -28.68 27.11
N LYS A 311 -25.66 -28.66 28.06
CA LYS A 311 -25.90 -28.53 29.50
C LYS A 311 -25.98 -27.07 29.99
N GLY A 312 -25.94 -26.10 29.08
CA GLY A 312 -26.01 -24.66 29.42
C GLY A 312 -24.68 -24.03 29.85
N PHE A 313 -23.56 -24.76 29.76
CA PHE A 313 -22.24 -24.23 30.13
C PHE A 313 -21.49 -23.69 28.91
N SER A 314 -20.77 -22.57 29.09
CA SER A 314 -19.81 -22.08 28.09
C SER A 314 -18.49 -22.86 28.23
N PHE A 315 -18.10 -23.51 27.15
CA PHE A 315 -16.78 -24.11 26.97
C PHE A 315 -16.36 -23.75 25.55
N ASN A 316 -15.11 -23.37 25.34
CA ASN A 316 -14.58 -22.97 24.04
C ASN A 316 -13.55 -24.00 23.59
N TYR A 317 -13.69 -24.50 22.36
CA TYR A 317 -12.73 -25.44 21.79
C TYR A 317 -11.30 -24.87 21.68
N ASN A 318 -11.18 -23.56 21.47
CA ASN A 318 -9.91 -22.89 21.23
C ASN A 318 -9.19 -22.45 22.52
N ASP A 319 -9.87 -22.48 23.66
CA ASP A 319 -9.29 -22.26 25.01
C ASP A 319 -8.87 -23.61 25.57
#